data_AF-A0A812VMZ8-F1
#
_entry.id   AF-A0A812VMZ8-F1
#
_cell.length_a   1.000
_cell.length_b   1.000
_cell.length_c   1.000
_cell.angle_alpha   90.00
_cell.angle_beta   90.00
_cell.angle_gamma   90.00
#
_symmetry.space_group_name_H-M   'P 1'
#
loop_
_entity.id
_entity.type
_entity.pdbx_description
1 polymer ?
#
loop_
_entity_poly.entity_id
_entity_poly.type
_entity_poly.pdbx_seq_one_letter_code
_entity_poly.pdbx_strand_id
1 'polypeptide(L)'
;MYLPSWGLALAWLPLVFASVPVQNRSCQEDAAPLLQVRSKQSVFAGDGSEQLLLFLQTNATHCAESLPYSQDASLFSKSSHAGINLGLKDVRHRVWIQELFVGDDPTPAVTLKWKFTRKKTLQERLTTASRTGENVKWTLDPPCPNRRSTKQGVWWFSSNAGLGRFGFNFSGSGPDFSADDGAWGAGFGTVDGTGDMPEDFSGQANRCADRDDMTCGFIFHCGSLVGGGAFGRSRIYMSVPATDVSLAAETSLAQVEESPYWSGCRGGAV
;
A
#
# COMPACT_ATOMS: atom_id res chain seq x y z
N MET A 1 -55.19 54.22 -13.15
CA MET A 1 -55.20 53.09 -14.11
C MET A 1 -54.69 51.87 -13.39
N TYR A 2 -55.40 50.76 -13.57
CA TYR A 2 -55.47 49.59 -12.69
C TYR A 2 -54.27 48.63 -12.84
N LEU A 3 -53.83 48.06 -11.71
CA LEU A 3 -52.99 46.86 -11.62
C LEU A 3 -53.86 45.60 -11.81
N PRO A 4 -53.35 44.50 -12.41
CA PRO A 4 -53.97 43.19 -12.27
C PRO A 4 -53.22 42.33 -11.25
N SER A 5 -53.95 42.00 -10.18
CA SER A 5 -53.69 40.90 -9.26
C SER A 5 -54.11 39.57 -9.91
N TRP A 6 -53.24 38.55 -9.89
CA TRP A 6 -53.64 37.17 -10.14
C TRP A 6 -53.18 36.31 -8.96
N GLY A 7 -54.16 35.69 -8.30
CA GLY A 7 -54.00 34.87 -7.10
C GLY A 7 -53.40 33.50 -7.39
N LEU A 8 -52.53 33.06 -6.49
CA LEU A 8 -52.07 31.67 -6.40
C LEU A 8 -53.04 30.90 -5.51
N ALA A 9 -53.80 30.00 -6.11
CA ALA A 9 -54.58 29.00 -5.41
C ALA A 9 -53.65 27.85 -4.97
N LEU A 10 -53.53 27.65 -3.66
CA LEU A 10 -52.90 26.48 -3.04
C LEU A 10 -53.84 25.29 -3.16
N ALA A 11 -53.51 24.34 -4.05
CA ALA A 11 -54.15 23.03 -4.10
C ALA A 11 -53.44 22.08 -3.13
N TRP A 12 -54.17 21.63 -2.11
CA TRP A 12 -53.77 20.55 -1.21
C TRP A 12 -53.90 19.20 -1.93
N LEU A 13 -52.80 18.46 -2.04
CA LEU A 13 -52.78 17.05 -2.46
C LEU A 13 -52.75 16.16 -1.20
N PRO A 14 -53.62 15.13 -1.09
CA PRO A 14 -53.59 14.20 0.02
C PRO A 14 -52.39 13.23 -0.11
N LEU A 15 -51.62 13.12 0.96
CA LEU A 15 -50.58 12.10 1.15
C LEU A 15 -51.22 10.70 1.20
N VAL A 16 -50.97 9.89 0.18
CA VAL A 16 -51.23 8.45 0.21
C VAL A 16 -49.97 7.78 0.77
N PHE A 17 -50.07 7.25 2.00
CA PHE A 17 -49.06 6.35 2.56
C PHE A 17 -49.17 5.00 1.87
N ALA A 18 -48.30 4.74 0.89
CA ALA A 18 -48.04 3.40 0.40
C ALA A 18 -47.11 2.69 1.41
N SER A 19 -47.61 1.65 2.05
CA SER A 19 -46.84 0.73 2.88
C SER A 19 -45.80 0.00 2.04
N VAL A 20 -44.53 0.33 2.24
CA VAL A 20 -43.39 -0.38 1.64
C VAL A 20 -43.28 -1.74 2.30
N PRO A 21 -43.24 -2.87 1.57
CA PRO A 21 -42.97 -4.17 2.17
C PRO A 21 -41.55 -4.18 2.73
N VAL A 22 -41.44 -4.60 3.98
CA VAL A 22 -40.18 -4.88 4.66
C VAL A 22 -39.47 -6.00 3.88
N GLN A 23 -38.55 -5.62 3.00
CA GLN A 23 -37.59 -6.57 2.47
C GLN A 23 -36.68 -6.98 3.62
N ASN A 24 -36.80 -8.24 4.04
CA ASN A 24 -35.77 -8.95 4.79
C ASN A 24 -34.44 -8.77 4.04
N ARG A 25 -33.61 -7.82 4.51
CA ARG A 25 -32.21 -7.78 4.12
C ARG A 25 -31.57 -9.03 4.70
N SER A 26 -31.35 -10.02 3.85
CA SER A 26 -30.34 -11.03 4.11
C SER A 26 -29.06 -10.30 4.48
N CYS A 27 -28.44 -10.70 5.59
CA CYS A 27 -27.06 -10.34 5.87
C CYS A 27 -26.25 -10.76 4.64
N GLN A 28 -25.88 -9.78 3.83
CA GLN A 28 -24.88 -9.97 2.80
C GLN A 28 -23.61 -10.20 3.61
N GLU A 29 -23.14 -11.46 3.63
CA GLU A 29 -21.84 -11.79 4.17
C GLU A 29 -20.84 -10.87 3.47
N ASP A 30 -20.27 -9.94 4.23
CA ASP A 30 -19.13 -9.16 3.81
C ASP A 30 -18.04 -10.16 3.46
N ALA A 31 -17.84 -10.36 2.15
CA ALA A 31 -16.79 -11.21 1.65
C ALA A 31 -15.47 -10.75 2.29
N ALA A 32 -14.79 -11.67 2.97
CA ALA A 32 -13.49 -11.44 3.56
C ALA A 32 -12.57 -10.72 2.55
N PRO A 33 -11.75 -9.76 2.98
CA PRO A 33 -10.91 -9.00 2.07
C PRO A 33 -9.90 -9.96 1.43
N LEU A 34 -10.20 -10.34 0.19
CA LEU A 34 -9.34 -11.19 -0.61
C LEU A 34 -7.99 -10.50 -0.74
N LEU A 35 -6.93 -11.27 -0.45
CA LEU A 35 -5.58 -10.97 -0.89
C LEU A 35 -5.66 -10.52 -2.36
N GLN A 36 -5.29 -9.28 -2.67
CA GLN A 36 -5.29 -8.80 -4.05
C GLN A 36 -4.15 -9.50 -4.82
N VAL A 37 -4.41 -10.73 -5.25
CA VAL A 37 -3.58 -11.46 -6.21
C VAL A 37 -3.90 -10.88 -7.57
N ARG A 38 -3.04 -9.99 -8.06
CA ARG A 38 -3.14 -9.54 -9.45
C ARG A 38 -2.50 -10.60 -10.34
N SER A 39 -3.26 -11.08 -11.33
CA SER A 39 -2.74 -11.73 -12.54
C SER A 39 -2.28 -10.71 -13.60
N LYS A 40 -2.27 -9.41 -13.28
CA LYS A 40 -2.01 -8.35 -14.26
C LYS A 40 -0.51 -8.19 -14.53
N GLN A 41 -0.15 -8.25 -15.83
CA GLN A 41 1.15 -7.91 -16.38
C GLN A 41 1.64 -6.55 -15.87
N SER A 42 2.51 -6.54 -14.87
CA SER A 42 3.52 -5.47 -14.80
C SER A 42 4.49 -5.71 -15.96
N VAL A 43 5.20 -4.67 -16.41
CA VAL A 43 6.25 -4.81 -17.46
C VAL A 43 7.32 -5.86 -17.05
N PHE A 44 7.37 -6.19 -15.76
CA PHE A 44 8.27 -7.17 -15.17
C PHE A 44 7.61 -8.46 -14.67
N ALA A 45 6.29 -8.59 -14.83
CA ALA A 45 5.57 -9.81 -14.49
C ALA A 45 6.04 -10.93 -15.42
N GLY A 46 6.48 -12.04 -14.82
CA GLY A 46 7.00 -13.19 -15.55
C GLY A 46 5.95 -13.89 -16.41
N ASP A 47 6.33 -15.05 -16.93
CA ASP A 47 5.56 -15.96 -17.78
C ASP A 47 4.31 -16.61 -17.12
N GLY A 48 3.80 -16.04 -16.04
CA GLY A 48 2.66 -16.58 -15.27
C GLY A 48 3.03 -17.56 -14.15
N SER A 49 4.34 -17.86 -13.95
CA SER A 49 4.82 -18.70 -12.84
C SER A 49 4.91 -17.99 -11.48
N GLU A 50 4.83 -16.66 -11.46
CA GLU A 50 4.93 -15.83 -10.26
C GLU A 50 3.61 -15.08 -9.99
N GLN A 51 3.27 -14.94 -8.70
CA GLN A 51 2.18 -14.12 -8.20
C GLN A 51 2.72 -12.84 -7.57
N LEU A 52 1.99 -11.73 -7.76
CA LEU A 52 2.30 -10.44 -7.15
C LEU A 52 1.36 -10.19 -5.95
N LEU A 53 1.95 -10.11 -4.76
CA LEU A 53 1.22 -9.79 -3.53
C LEU A 53 1.51 -8.34 -3.13
N LEU A 54 0.48 -7.48 -3.13
CA LEU A 54 0.60 -6.11 -2.66
C LEU A 54 0.85 -6.11 -1.15
N PHE A 55 1.96 -5.54 -0.71
CA PHE A 55 2.27 -5.42 0.72
C PHE A 55 2.45 -3.98 1.17
N LEU A 56 2.64 -3.03 0.26
CA LEU A 56 2.83 -1.63 0.62
C LEU A 56 2.14 -0.72 -0.39
N GLN A 57 1.41 0.26 0.13
CA GLN A 57 0.87 1.39 -0.62
C GLN A 57 1.20 2.67 0.14
N THR A 58 1.79 3.66 -0.52
CA THR A 58 2.07 4.98 0.06
C THR A 58 1.26 6.04 -0.67
N ASN A 59 1.18 7.23 -0.09
CA ASN A 59 0.61 8.41 -0.72
C ASN A 59 1.44 9.66 -0.37
N ALA A 60 0.87 10.83 -0.64
CA ALA A 60 1.56 12.11 -0.49
C ALA A 60 1.96 12.47 0.94
N THR A 61 1.31 11.89 1.94
CA THR A 61 1.53 12.22 3.35
C THR A 61 2.00 11.02 4.16
N HIS A 62 1.80 9.81 3.66
CA HIS A 62 2.12 8.57 4.36
C HIS A 62 3.06 7.75 3.48
N CYS A 63 4.37 7.90 3.70
CA CYS A 63 5.38 7.12 3.00
C CYS A 63 6.47 6.50 3.89
N ALA A 64 6.63 6.92 5.16
CA ALA A 64 7.46 6.21 6.13
C ALA A 64 7.01 6.38 7.59
N GLU A 65 7.25 7.54 8.22
CA GLU A 65 7.04 7.72 9.67
C GLU A 65 5.59 7.49 10.05
N SER A 66 4.68 8.29 9.50
CA SER A 66 3.23 8.18 9.67
C SER A 66 2.58 7.10 8.81
N LEU A 67 3.35 6.18 8.20
CA LEU A 67 2.77 5.14 7.35
C LEU A 67 2.04 4.09 8.21
N PRO A 68 0.73 3.85 8.02
CA PRO A 68 0.01 2.89 8.85
C PRO A 68 0.45 1.46 8.53
N TYR A 69 0.37 0.56 9.50
CA TYR A 69 0.65 -0.85 9.27
C TYR A 69 -0.35 -1.72 10.03
N SER A 70 -0.63 -2.90 9.50
CA SER A 70 -1.52 -3.88 10.13
C SER A 70 -1.30 -5.28 9.59
N GLN A 71 -1.70 -6.29 10.35
CA GLN A 71 -1.85 -7.65 9.86
C GLN A 71 -3.12 -7.86 9.02
N ASP A 72 -4.09 -6.96 9.15
CA ASP A 72 -5.34 -7.04 8.42
C ASP A 72 -5.16 -6.57 6.96
N ALA A 73 -5.36 -7.51 6.03
CA ALA A 73 -5.30 -7.24 4.59
C ALA A 73 -6.42 -6.29 4.10
N SER A 74 -7.47 -6.07 4.91
CA SER A 74 -8.60 -5.20 4.57
C SER A 74 -8.19 -3.73 4.34
N LEU A 75 -7.12 -3.27 5.01
CA LEU A 75 -6.58 -1.92 4.84
C LEU A 75 -6.11 -1.64 3.40
N PHE A 76 -5.83 -2.69 2.62
CA PHE A 76 -5.32 -2.61 1.25
C PHE A 76 -6.40 -2.76 0.18
N SER A 77 -7.67 -2.89 0.58
CA SER A 77 -8.80 -3.07 -0.33
C SER A 77 -9.13 -1.83 -1.17
N LYS A 78 -8.67 -0.63 -0.75
CA LYS A 78 -8.94 0.65 -1.42
C LYS A 78 -7.65 1.28 -1.96
N SER A 79 -7.70 1.77 -3.19
CA SER A 79 -6.56 2.37 -3.92
C SER A 79 -5.99 3.64 -3.30
N SER A 80 -6.69 4.26 -2.33
CA SER A 80 -6.35 5.52 -1.69
C SER A 80 -5.71 5.39 -0.29
N HIS A 81 -5.78 4.21 0.33
CA HIS A 81 -5.32 4.04 1.71
C HIS A 81 -3.83 3.68 1.74
N ALA A 82 -3.01 4.49 2.41
CA ALA A 82 -1.62 4.15 2.61
C ALA A 82 -1.50 3.11 3.73
N GLY A 83 -0.53 2.20 3.59
CA GLY A 83 -0.05 1.37 4.68
C GLY A 83 0.84 0.21 4.25
N ILE A 84 1.18 -0.64 5.22
CA ILE A 84 1.95 -1.88 5.04
C ILE A 84 1.19 -3.10 5.60
N ASN A 85 1.08 -4.14 4.77
CA ASN A 85 0.45 -5.41 5.12
C ASN A 85 1.45 -6.34 5.81
N LEU A 86 1.43 -6.33 7.14
CA LEU A 86 2.24 -7.22 7.97
C LEU A 86 1.64 -8.62 8.13
N GLY A 87 0.46 -8.89 7.56
CA GLY A 87 -0.04 -10.26 7.39
C GLY A 87 0.86 -11.08 6.46
N LEU A 88 1.65 -10.41 5.62
CA LEU A 88 2.62 -11.02 4.71
C LEU A 88 4.05 -11.07 5.30
N LYS A 89 4.22 -10.81 6.60
CA LYS A 89 5.53 -10.71 7.25
C LYS A 89 6.42 -11.94 7.05
N ASP A 90 5.83 -13.14 6.97
CA ASP A 90 6.54 -14.42 6.87
C ASP A 90 6.75 -14.88 5.42
N VAL A 91 6.20 -14.16 4.44
CA VAL A 91 6.27 -14.55 3.03
C VAL A 91 7.66 -14.34 2.47
N ARG A 92 8.30 -15.43 2.04
CA ARG A 92 9.65 -15.43 1.48
C ARG A 92 9.68 -15.05 0.00
N HIS A 93 10.42 -14.01 -0.33
CA HIS A 93 10.54 -13.50 -1.70
C HIS A 93 11.97 -13.00 -1.97
N ARG A 94 12.30 -12.77 -3.24
CA ARG A 94 13.58 -12.19 -3.69
C ARG A 94 13.41 -10.98 -4.60
N VAL A 95 12.18 -10.73 -5.06
CA VAL A 95 11.89 -9.66 -6.02
C VAL A 95 10.73 -8.84 -5.51
N TRP A 96 10.87 -7.52 -5.62
CA TRP A 96 9.74 -6.60 -5.52
C TRP A 96 9.50 -5.86 -6.83
N ILE A 97 8.25 -5.53 -7.10
CA ILE A 97 7.85 -4.60 -8.16
C ILE A 97 7.28 -3.37 -7.47
N GLN A 98 7.85 -2.20 -7.76
CA GLN A 98 7.36 -0.92 -7.28
C GLN A 98 6.80 -0.12 -8.44
N GLU A 99 5.57 0.34 -8.33
CA GLU A 99 4.87 1.18 -9.30
C GLU A 99 4.68 2.56 -8.70
N LEU A 100 5.17 3.59 -9.37
CA LEU A 100 5.09 4.99 -8.95
C LEU A 100 4.11 5.73 -9.85
N PHE A 101 3.05 6.27 -9.27
CA PHE A 101 2.01 7.01 -9.98
C PHE A 101 2.07 8.49 -9.58
N VAL A 102 1.71 9.35 -10.52
CA VAL A 102 1.68 10.80 -10.31
C VAL A 102 0.25 11.31 -10.56
N GLY A 103 -0.27 12.06 -9.58
CA GLY A 103 -1.66 12.50 -9.58
C GLY A 103 -2.65 11.32 -9.64
N ASP A 104 -3.69 11.49 -10.43
CA ASP A 104 -4.75 10.48 -10.56
C ASP A 104 -4.49 9.46 -11.67
N ASP A 105 -3.38 9.57 -12.41
CA ASP A 105 -3.08 8.68 -13.53
C ASP A 105 -3.06 7.19 -13.09
N PRO A 106 -3.90 6.33 -13.68
CA PRO A 106 -3.90 4.91 -13.36
C PRO A 106 -2.69 4.15 -13.91
N THR A 107 -1.86 4.78 -14.73
CA THR A 107 -0.62 4.25 -15.32
C THR A 107 0.58 4.68 -14.47
N PRO A 108 1.48 3.76 -14.10
CA PRO A 108 2.69 4.15 -13.39
C PRO A 108 3.58 5.00 -14.30
N ALA A 109 4.02 6.15 -13.80
CA ALA A 109 5.00 7.00 -14.47
C ALA A 109 6.39 6.35 -14.46
N VAL A 110 6.67 5.57 -13.42
CA VAL A 110 7.92 4.79 -13.29
C VAL A 110 7.62 3.46 -12.60
N THR A 111 8.23 2.39 -13.10
CA THR A 111 8.23 1.07 -12.47
C THR A 111 9.65 0.66 -12.12
N LEU A 112 9.87 0.14 -10.91
CA LEU A 112 11.14 -0.39 -10.46
C LEU A 112 11.00 -1.89 -10.16
N LYS A 113 11.87 -2.71 -10.75
CA LYS A 113 12.08 -4.10 -10.34
C LYS A 113 13.24 -4.17 -9.38
N TRP A 114 12.97 -4.53 -8.13
CA TRP A 114 13.96 -4.79 -7.09
C TRP A 114 14.37 -6.25 -7.15
N LYS A 115 15.66 -6.55 -7.26
CA LYS A 115 16.19 -7.91 -7.16
C LYS A 115 17.19 -7.97 -6.02
N PHE A 116 16.79 -8.61 -4.94
CA PHE A 116 17.63 -8.80 -3.77
C PHE A 116 18.61 -9.97 -3.96
N THR A 117 19.71 -9.94 -3.22
CA THR A 117 20.72 -11.01 -3.30
C THR A 117 20.21 -12.33 -2.70
N ARG A 118 19.45 -12.28 -1.59
CA ARG A 118 18.95 -13.45 -0.85
C ARG A 118 17.41 -13.48 -0.80
N LYS A 119 16.84 -14.69 -0.81
CA LYS A 119 15.42 -14.91 -0.48
C LYS A 119 15.26 -14.72 1.03
N LYS A 120 14.34 -13.86 1.46
CA LYS A 120 14.04 -13.52 2.86
C LYS A 120 12.55 -13.32 3.03
N THR A 121 12.05 -13.46 4.25
CA THR A 121 10.70 -13.00 4.61
C THR A 121 10.61 -11.46 4.54
N LEU A 122 9.40 -10.91 4.51
CA LEU A 122 9.21 -9.46 4.57
C LEU A 122 9.76 -8.87 5.87
N GLN A 123 9.50 -9.52 7.01
CA GLN A 123 10.05 -9.12 8.30
C GLN A 123 11.57 -9.15 8.33
N GLU A 124 12.19 -10.26 7.88
CA GLU A 124 13.65 -10.39 7.82
C GLU A 124 14.27 -9.28 6.97
N ARG A 125 13.64 -8.97 5.83
CA ARG A 125 14.10 -7.97 4.87
C ARG A 125 14.02 -6.55 5.41
N LEU A 126 12.87 -6.16 5.97
CA LEU A 126 12.68 -4.84 6.57
C LEU A 126 13.58 -4.63 7.80
N THR A 127 13.72 -5.67 8.64
CA THR A 127 14.67 -5.67 9.76
C THR A 127 16.11 -5.52 9.28
N THR A 128 16.50 -6.22 8.20
CA THR A 128 17.86 -6.10 7.66
C THR A 128 18.09 -4.70 7.08
N ALA A 129 17.15 -4.19 6.29
CA ALA A 129 17.24 -2.87 5.68
C ALA A 129 17.55 -1.82 6.76
N SER A 130 16.78 -1.79 7.85
CA SER A 130 17.00 -0.81 8.93
C SER A 130 18.27 -1.03 9.76
N ARG A 131 18.87 -2.24 9.74
CA ARG A 131 20.02 -2.57 10.63
C ARG A 131 21.36 -2.57 9.94
N THR A 132 21.43 -3.09 8.72
CA THR A 132 22.68 -3.37 8.01
C THR A 132 22.58 -3.08 6.51
N GLY A 133 21.40 -2.68 6.03
CA GLY A 133 21.12 -2.52 4.62
C GLY A 133 20.95 -3.83 3.84
N GLU A 134 20.24 -3.76 2.72
CA GLU A 134 20.00 -4.84 1.78
C GLU A 134 20.71 -4.56 0.45
N ASN A 135 21.51 -5.52 -0.03
CA ASN A 135 22.09 -5.43 -1.37
C ASN A 135 21.01 -5.69 -2.43
N VAL A 136 20.76 -4.68 -3.27
CA VAL A 136 19.71 -4.71 -4.30
C VAL A 136 20.27 -4.33 -5.66
N LYS A 137 19.80 -5.01 -6.70
CA LYS A 137 19.86 -4.52 -8.08
C LYS A 137 18.48 -4.04 -8.49
N TRP A 138 18.38 -2.81 -8.95
CA TRP A 138 17.15 -2.25 -9.50
C TRP A 138 17.18 -2.24 -11.01
N THR A 139 16.02 -2.48 -11.62
CA THR A 139 15.77 -2.20 -13.04
C THR A 139 14.65 -1.17 -13.13
N LEU A 140 14.81 -0.14 -13.94
CA LEU A 140 13.89 0.99 -14.06
C LEU A 140 13.24 0.98 -15.44
N ASP A 141 11.95 1.30 -15.46
CA ASP A 141 11.16 1.57 -16.66
C ASP A 141 10.29 2.82 -16.43
N PRO A 142 10.45 3.92 -17.21
CA PRO A 142 11.45 4.08 -18.26
C PRO A 142 12.89 4.07 -17.71
N PRO A 143 13.92 3.83 -18.55
CA PRO A 143 15.31 3.95 -18.14
C PRO A 143 15.70 5.40 -17.87
N CYS A 144 16.76 5.63 -17.08
CA CYS A 144 17.29 6.98 -16.88
C CYS A 144 17.74 7.62 -18.21
N PRO A 145 17.76 8.97 -18.33
CA PRO A 145 18.14 9.67 -19.56
C PRO A 145 19.52 9.29 -20.14
N ASN A 146 20.45 8.82 -19.31
CA ASN A 146 21.75 8.28 -19.74
C ASN A 146 21.70 6.80 -20.18
N ARG A 147 20.51 6.30 -20.54
CA ARG A 147 20.18 4.91 -20.96
C ARG A 147 20.51 3.82 -19.94
N ARG A 148 20.80 4.14 -18.68
CA ARG A 148 20.96 3.12 -17.64
C ARG A 148 19.58 2.65 -17.17
N SER A 149 19.20 1.46 -17.63
CA SER A 149 18.02 0.74 -17.14
C SER A 149 18.25 0.08 -15.79
N THR A 150 19.50 -0.04 -15.30
CA THR A 150 19.80 -0.73 -14.05
C THR A 150 20.68 0.07 -13.11
N LYS A 151 20.41 -0.07 -11.80
CA LYS A 151 21.22 0.45 -10.69
C LYS A 151 21.55 -0.67 -9.71
N GLN A 152 22.61 -0.49 -8.94
CA GLN A 152 22.98 -1.43 -7.87
C GLN A 152 23.53 -0.67 -6.68
N GLY A 153 23.17 -1.12 -5.48
CA GLY A 153 23.54 -0.47 -4.24
C GLY A 153 23.03 -1.21 -3.00
N VAL A 154 23.12 -0.52 -1.87
CA VAL A 154 22.64 -0.95 -0.55
C VAL A 154 21.43 -0.11 -0.17
N TRP A 155 20.32 -0.74 0.15
CA TRP A 155 19.09 -0.09 0.57
C TRP A 155 18.83 -0.28 2.06
N TRP A 156 18.63 0.82 2.78
CA TRP A 156 18.45 0.82 4.23
C TRP A 156 17.02 1.04 4.69
N PHE A 157 16.07 1.36 3.81
CA PHE A 157 14.80 1.99 4.18
C PHE A 157 15.05 3.27 5.01
N SER A 158 15.39 3.12 6.29
CA SER A 158 16.02 4.10 7.17
C SER A 158 16.86 3.39 8.24
N SER A 159 18.10 3.84 8.46
CA SER A 159 18.98 3.31 9.51
C SER A 159 18.50 3.65 10.94
N ASN A 160 17.60 4.62 11.07
CA ASN A 160 16.95 5.00 12.34
C ASN A 160 15.48 4.55 12.46
N ALA A 161 14.93 3.80 11.49
CA ALA A 161 13.52 3.43 11.48
C ALA A 161 13.06 2.59 12.69
N GLY A 162 13.97 1.94 13.40
CA GLY A 162 13.66 1.13 14.57
C GLY A 162 13.02 -0.24 14.26
N LEU A 163 12.95 -0.63 12.99
CA LEU A 163 12.31 -1.89 12.58
C LEU A 163 13.07 -3.12 13.13
N GLY A 164 12.37 -3.96 13.90
CA GLY A 164 12.97 -5.10 14.60
C GLY A 164 13.85 -4.70 15.80
N ARG A 165 13.72 -3.47 16.27
CA ARG A 165 14.30 -2.93 17.51
C ARG A 165 13.22 -2.17 18.29
N PHE A 166 13.58 -1.67 19.47
CA PHE A 166 12.79 -0.71 20.25
C PHE A 166 11.31 -1.06 20.45
N GLY A 167 10.96 -2.36 20.43
CA GLY A 167 9.59 -2.83 20.61
C GLY A 167 8.71 -2.81 19.36
N PHE A 168 9.23 -2.51 18.15
CA PHE A 168 8.44 -2.60 16.93
C PHE A 168 7.89 -4.02 16.74
N ASN A 169 6.56 -4.14 16.71
CA ASN A 169 5.87 -5.41 16.66
C ASN A 169 5.35 -5.70 15.25
N PHE A 170 6.00 -6.62 14.55
CA PHE A 170 5.54 -7.09 13.24
C PHE A 170 4.20 -7.83 13.27
N SER A 171 3.72 -8.22 14.45
CA SER A 171 2.39 -8.82 14.64
C SER A 171 1.32 -7.81 15.08
N GLY A 172 1.64 -6.52 15.13
CA GLY A 172 0.71 -5.46 15.56
C GLY A 172 0.10 -4.67 14.41
N SER A 173 -0.62 -3.63 14.81
CA SER A 173 -1.03 -2.53 13.95
C SER A 173 -0.66 -1.20 14.59
N GLY A 174 -0.52 -0.16 13.79
CA GLY A 174 -0.16 1.17 14.27
C GLY A 174 -0.17 2.21 13.15
N PRO A 175 -0.22 3.51 13.52
CA PRO A 175 -0.13 4.60 12.55
C PRO A 175 1.31 4.89 12.13
N ASP A 176 2.30 4.53 12.95
CA ASP A 176 3.67 5.02 12.80
C ASP A 176 4.66 3.88 12.47
N PHE A 177 4.91 3.62 11.18
CA PHE A 177 5.77 2.50 10.77
C PHE A 177 7.27 2.77 10.98
N SER A 178 7.72 4.01 10.88
CA SER A 178 9.14 4.37 11.04
C SER A 178 9.33 5.36 12.19
N ALA A 179 10.39 5.17 12.98
CA ALA A 179 10.74 6.10 14.05
C ALA A 179 11.45 7.38 13.55
N ASP A 180 12.05 7.35 12.35
CA ASP A 180 12.79 8.47 11.76
C ASP A 180 12.98 8.21 10.27
N ASP A 181 12.29 8.99 9.43
CA ASP A 181 12.32 8.98 7.96
C ASP A 181 12.22 7.58 7.28
N GLY A 182 12.29 7.56 5.95
CA GLY A 182 12.30 6.33 5.17
C GLY A 182 12.27 6.57 3.67
N ALA A 183 12.93 5.69 2.93
CA ALA A 183 13.03 5.78 1.48
C ALA A 183 12.69 4.45 0.79
N TRP A 184 11.80 4.53 -0.19
CA TRP A 184 11.42 3.45 -1.09
C TRP A 184 11.90 3.78 -2.50
N GLY A 185 13.11 3.36 -2.85
CA GLY A 185 13.62 3.61 -4.18
C GLY A 185 14.99 3.03 -4.51
N ALA A 186 15.49 3.43 -5.66
CA ALA A 186 16.77 3.02 -6.24
C ALA A 186 17.73 4.19 -6.36
N GLY A 187 19.01 3.90 -6.16
CA GLY A 187 20.13 4.81 -6.40
C GLY A 187 21.42 4.01 -6.57
N PHE A 188 22.47 4.64 -7.08
CA PHE A 188 23.82 4.09 -6.97
C PHE A 188 24.36 4.29 -5.55
N GLY A 189 25.16 3.34 -5.06
CA GLY A 189 25.74 3.45 -3.71
C GLY A 189 24.72 3.11 -2.63
N THR A 190 24.47 4.03 -1.70
CA THR A 190 23.63 3.79 -0.52
C THR A 190 22.35 4.61 -0.62
N VAL A 191 21.19 3.94 -0.49
CA VAL A 191 19.88 4.57 -0.32
C VAL A 191 19.48 4.41 1.14
N ASP A 192 19.47 5.50 1.91
CA ASP A 192 19.09 5.54 3.32
C ASP A 192 18.16 6.73 3.56
N GLY A 193 17.01 6.48 4.18
CA GLY A 193 16.00 7.52 4.48
C GLY A 193 16.48 8.56 5.49
N THR A 194 17.38 8.19 6.40
CA THR A 194 17.91 9.09 7.45
C THR A 194 18.94 10.09 6.92
N GLY A 195 19.53 9.83 5.75
CA GLY A 195 20.70 10.57 5.25
C GLY A 195 20.48 11.23 3.89
N ASP A 196 21.57 11.75 3.35
CA ASP A 196 21.59 12.25 1.97
C ASP A 196 21.30 11.11 0.99
N MET A 197 20.31 11.34 0.15
CA MET A 197 19.94 10.40 -0.89
C MET A 197 20.88 10.53 -2.09
N PRO A 198 21.18 9.45 -2.83
CA PRO A 198 21.95 9.55 -4.07
C PRO A 198 21.35 10.59 -5.03
N GLU A 199 22.21 11.37 -5.68
CA GLU A 199 21.78 12.37 -6.68
C GLU A 199 20.94 11.76 -7.79
N ASP A 200 21.10 10.47 -8.05
CA ASP A 200 20.36 9.75 -9.07
C ASP A 200 19.09 9.07 -8.56
N PHE A 201 18.59 9.38 -7.36
CA PHE A 201 17.46 8.66 -6.75
C PHE A 201 16.23 8.53 -7.67
N SER A 202 15.63 7.34 -7.67
CA SER A 202 14.31 7.08 -8.26
C SER A 202 13.43 6.39 -7.23
N GLY A 203 12.32 6.99 -6.84
CA GLY A 203 11.49 6.47 -5.75
C GLY A 203 10.70 7.55 -5.02
N GLN A 204 10.29 7.23 -3.80
CA GLN A 204 9.57 8.12 -2.89
C GLN A 204 10.21 8.02 -1.49
N ALA A 205 10.30 9.14 -0.78
CA ALA A 205 10.90 9.21 0.56
C ALA A 205 10.36 10.42 1.33
N ASN A 206 10.30 10.37 2.65
CA ASN A 206 10.28 11.57 3.51
C ASN A 206 11.73 11.92 3.89
N ARG A 207 12.13 13.18 3.73
CA ARG A 207 13.44 13.73 4.09
C ARG A 207 13.25 14.91 5.05
N CYS A 208 13.93 14.89 6.21
CA CYS A 208 14.14 15.99 7.18
C CYS A 208 12.87 16.60 7.82
N ALA A 209 12.85 17.19 9.03
CA ALA A 209 13.55 16.97 10.30
C ALA A 209 12.57 17.16 11.50
N ASP A 210 11.28 17.19 11.21
CA ASP A 210 10.18 17.38 12.14
C ASP A 210 8.93 16.81 11.48
N ARG A 211 8.50 15.63 11.95
CA ARG A 211 7.20 14.99 11.67
C ARG A 211 6.46 15.54 10.45
N ASP A 212 6.57 14.78 9.36
CA ASP A 212 5.70 14.85 8.19
C ASP A 212 5.99 15.98 7.16
N ASP A 213 6.27 15.59 5.91
CA ASP A 213 5.30 15.70 4.79
C ASP A 213 5.88 16.13 3.44
N MET A 214 6.87 17.03 3.38
CA MET A 214 7.07 17.72 2.10
C MET A 214 7.57 16.81 0.98
N THR A 215 8.39 15.81 1.25
CA THR A 215 8.89 14.93 0.17
C THR A 215 8.11 13.64 -0.02
N CYS A 216 7.26 13.21 0.93
CA CYS A 216 6.33 12.10 0.66
C CYS A 216 5.42 12.45 -0.53
N GLY A 217 5.11 13.73 -0.72
CA GLY A 217 4.36 14.20 -1.86
C GLY A 217 5.00 13.89 -3.22
N PHE A 218 6.31 13.67 -3.28
CA PHE A 218 7.04 13.69 -4.53
C PHE A 218 7.57 12.33 -4.97
N ILE A 219 7.46 12.08 -6.28
CA ILE A 219 8.13 10.98 -6.95
C ILE A 219 9.38 11.51 -7.65
N PHE A 220 10.49 10.83 -7.43
CA PHE A 220 11.75 11.09 -8.12
C PHE A 220 12.01 10.03 -9.18
N HIS A 221 12.61 10.45 -10.28
CA HIS A 221 13.18 9.58 -11.30
C HIS A 221 14.54 10.12 -11.74
N CYS A 222 15.60 9.39 -11.41
CA CYS A 222 16.97 9.70 -11.79
C CYS A 222 17.40 11.09 -11.31
N GLY A 223 17.04 11.44 -10.07
CA GLY A 223 17.36 12.72 -9.43
C GLY A 223 16.36 13.84 -9.71
N SER A 224 15.43 13.64 -10.64
CA SER A 224 14.47 14.67 -11.06
C SER A 224 13.06 14.38 -10.57
N LEU A 225 12.30 15.43 -10.25
CA LEU A 225 10.87 15.31 -9.94
C LEU A 225 10.10 14.84 -11.18
N VAL A 226 9.20 13.87 -10.98
CA VAL A 226 8.29 13.41 -12.02
C VAL A 226 7.01 14.26 -11.99
N GLY A 227 6.46 14.59 -13.18
CA GLY A 227 5.18 15.29 -13.31
C GLY A 227 5.10 16.66 -12.63
N GLY A 228 6.23 17.37 -12.56
CA GLY A 228 6.28 18.75 -12.05
C GLY A 228 5.99 18.89 -10.55
N GLY A 229 6.11 17.82 -9.77
CA GLY A 229 5.82 17.85 -8.32
C GLY A 229 4.36 17.59 -7.97
N ALA A 230 3.55 17.06 -8.90
CA ALA A 230 2.24 16.54 -8.54
C ALA A 230 2.36 15.39 -7.54
N PHE A 231 1.37 15.28 -6.65
CA PHE A 231 1.37 14.33 -5.55
C PHE A 231 1.47 12.88 -6.04
N GLY A 232 2.39 12.14 -5.42
CA GLY A 232 2.73 10.77 -5.74
C GLY A 232 1.99 9.74 -4.91
N ARG A 233 1.83 8.54 -5.48
CA ARG A 233 1.54 7.30 -4.74
C ARG A 233 2.46 6.19 -5.23
N SER A 234 2.89 5.32 -4.33
CA SER A 234 3.66 4.12 -4.68
C SER A 234 2.90 2.86 -4.28
N ARG A 235 3.00 1.81 -5.08
CA ARG A 235 2.59 0.46 -4.72
C ARG A 235 3.78 -0.47 -4.82
N ILE A 236 4.01 -1.31 -3.81
CA ILE A 236 5.08 -2.30 -3.84
C ILE A 236 4.48 -3.70 -3.64
N TYR A 237 4.79 -4.55 -4.60
CA TYR A 237 4.39 -5.94 -4.66
C TYR A 237 5.59 -6.82 -4.39
N MET A 238 5.40 -7.92 -3.66
CA MET A 238 6.36 -9.02 -3.64
C MET A 238 6.04 -10.02 -4.74
N SER A 239 7.07 -10.44 -5.49
CA SER A 239 6.95 -11.53 -6.46
C SER A 239 7.32 -12.83 -5.78
N VAL A 240 6.37 -13.77 -5.79
CA VAL A 240 6.51 -15.10 -5.19
C VAL A 240 6.13 -16.19 -6.19
N PRO A 241 6.75 -17.37 -6.15
CA PRO A 241 6.30 -18.50 -6.94
C PRO A 241 4.84 -18.82 -6.64
N ALA A 242 4.04 -19.15 -7.66
CA ALA A 242 2.62 -19.45 -7.47
C ALA A 242 2.35 -20.62 -6.50
N THR A 243 3.31 -21.54 -6.37
CA THR A 243 3.26 -22.67 -5.43
C THR A 243 3.43 -22.27 -3.96
N ASP A 244 4.06 -21.13 -3.67
CA ASP A 244 4.35 -20.68 -2.30
C ASP A 244 3.15 -19.95 -1.67
N VAL A 245 2.13 -19.60 -2.46
CA VAL A 245 0.98 -18.80 -1.99
C VAL A 245 -0.08 -19.63 -1.26
N SER A 246 -0.26 -20.91 -1.61
CA SER A 246 -1.25 -21.76 -0.91
C SER A 246 -0.90 -21.95 0.57
N LEU A 247 0.40 -22.04 0.89
CA LEU A 247 0.91 -22.16 2.26
C LEU A 247 0.74 -20.87 3.09
N ALA A 248 0.83 -19.70 2.45
CA ALA A 248 0.66 -18.41 3.12
C ALA A 248 -0.82 -18.08 3.36
N ALA A 249 -1.70 -18.42 2.41
CA ALA A 249 -3.14 -18.26 2.56
C ALA A 249 -3.71 -19.21 3.64
N GLU A 250 -3.22 -20.45 3.73
CA GLU A 250 -3.63 -21.39 4.78
C GLU A 250 -3.22 -20.94 6.19
N THR A 251 -2.04 -20.33 6.35
CA THR A 251 -1.60 -19.84 7.67
C THR A 251 -2.30 -18.54 8.09
N SER A 252 -2.72 -17.67 7.15
CA SER A 252 -3.56 -16.51 7.49
C SER A 252 -5.03 -16.86 7.72
N LEU A 253 -5.53 -17.92 7.08
CA LEU A 253 -6.90 -18.42 7.27
C LEU A 253 -7.05 -19.28 8.54
N ALA A 254 -5.98 -19.95 8.98
CA ALA A 254 -6.01 -20.81 10.17
C ALA A 254 -6.05 -20.06 11.51
N GLN A 255 -5.97 -18.72 11.53
CA GLN A 255 -6.10 -17.93 12.78
C GLN A 255 -7.51 -17.36 13.02
N VAL A 256 -8.50 -17.70 12.18
CA VAL A 256 -9.92 -17.54 12.52
C VAL A 256 -10.41 -18.88 13.08
N GLU A 257 -9.84 -19.31 14.21
CA GLU A 257 -10.45 -20.39 14.98
C GLU A 257 -11.66 -19.79 15.70
N GLU A 258 -12.83 -20.38 15.46
CA GLU A 258 -14.13 -19.93 15.92
C GLU A 258 -14.12 -19.61 17.42
N SER A 259 -14.34 -18.34 17.77
CA SER A 259 -14.72 -17.98 19.13
C SER A 259 -16.16 -18.43 19.35
N PRO A 260 -16.47 -19.31 20.33
CA PRO A 260 -17.83 -19.76 20.57
C PRO A 260 -18.56 -18.73 21.44
N TYR A 261 -19.00 -17.61 20.83
CA TYR A 261 -19.95 -16.73 21.50
C TYR A 261 -21.38 -17.04 21.06
N TRP A 262 -22.08 -17.70 21.97
CA TRP A 262 -23.52 -17.81 22.02
C TRP A 262 -24.20 -16.43 22.06
N SER A 263 -25.09 -16.16 21.10
CA SER A 263 -26.35 -15.42 21.28
C SER A 263 -27.15 -15.64 19.99
N GLY A 264 -28.38 -16.15 19.97
CA GLY A 264 -29.51 -15.81 20.81
C GLY A 264 -30.71 -15.46 19.91
N CYS A 265 -31.09 -16.35 18.98
CA CYS A 265 -32.33 -16.19 18.22
C CYS A 265 -33.49 -16.81 19.01
N ARG A 266 -34.11 -16.04 19.92
CA ARG A 266 -35.46 -16.36 20.40
C ARG A 266 -36.46 -15.76 19.43
N GLY A 267 -37.10 -16.62 18.64
CA GLY A 267 -38.37 -16.32 18.01
C GLY A 267 -39.44 -16.12 19.09
N GLY A 268 -40.03 -14.93 19.12
CA GLY A 268 -41.25 -14.66 19.86
C GLY A 268 -42.44 -14.99 18.97
N ALA A 269 -43.20 -16.01 19.34
CA ALA A 269 -44.56 -16.24 18.88
C ALA A 269 -45.49 -15.90 20.04
N VAL A 270 -46.28 -14.82 19.90
CA VAL A 270 -47.74 -14.76 20.08
C VAL A 270 -48.23 -13.62 19.20
#